data_AF-A0A1B9N612-F1
#
_entry.id   AF-A0A1B9N612-F1
#
_cell.length_a   1.000
_cell.length_b   1.000
_cell.length_c   1.000
_cell.angle_alpha   90.00
_cell.angle_beta   90.00
_cell.angle_gamma   90.00
#
_symmetry.space_group_name_H-M   'P 1'
#
loop_
_entity.id
_entity.type
_entity.pdbx_description
1 polymer ?
#
loop_
_entity_poly.entity_id
_entity_poly.type
_entity_poly.pdbx_seq_one_letter_code
_entity_poly.pdbx_strand_id
1 'polypeptide(L)'
;MLSKSSLTFVPPLLLLYSVDLQALSTHTSQVIHGSSPYLTLDGGVTKLATTNDLLSIKLSNGQVFSPQHNNSAMTPIQLPNAGDTLVNIEMIVPPSTNLISTSSLVTQGNWGDDDGDGQGANSVTATGNISVSFTDKNGNAVSRSDILDICNAPYRITLSSTDATLATKYGVPNRITFSGNMVSYYINPNSQQPKVCYVRPRLIFGGTNFAGDNPRFAGPSSIWDPTKGFLTQSINPSSYSLNFPTTGADGLYFDLDIGGVDVSQLTWSSQTHGGITATVNWVKPRSDSFTIPCRSCTGTTTYDDWITDKSKNVTRVTLNGPRANNTQIQSSNPSLLTVPSLPQLFVLEGKNSSGVVVKYGFELKQWFVHRGEKYTTVPEQATWCSSLGYRFSKIRDLSNAKCGVDNAYFPCISDIDGSTPSSGSLYYQRQIGAGFLSEWSDVSYYGDVAGFGRGDIWTNDAVSNTTHLYIHRNGYVDQWGTFGGGYAVCTVP
;
A
#
# COMPACT_ATOMS: atom_id res chain seq x y z
N MET A 1 -83.83 42.16 86.44
CA MET A 1 -82.55 41.45 86.59
C MET A 1 -81.58 41.97 85.53
N LEU A 2 -80.38 42.36 85.97
CA LEU A 2 -79.10 42.46 85.23
C LEU A 2 -78.96 43.42 84.03
N SER A 3 -78.48 44.63 84.36
CA SER A 3 -77.31 45.39 83.83
C SER A 3 -76.62 44.96 82.52
N LYS A 4 -76.26 45.97 81.69
CA LYS A 4 -74.94 46.17 81.00
C LYS A 4 -75.04 47.43 80.10
N SER A 5 -74.47 48.58 80.45
CA SER A 5 -73.06 49.02 80.33
C SER A 5 -72.48 49.00 78.91
N SER A 6 -72.21 50.21 78.40
CA SER A 6 -71.53 50.55 77.14
C SER A 6 -70.14 49.92 77.02
N LEU A 7 -69.79 49.47 75.81
CA LEU A 7 -68.43 49.14 75.42
C LEU A 7 -68.04 49.94 74.15
N THR A 8 -67.09 50.84 74.32
CA THR A 8 -66.37 51.60 73.29
C THR A 8 -65.44 50.69 72.48
N PHE A 9 -65.44 50.84 71.16
CA PHE A 9 -64.50 50.21 70.23
C PHE A 9 -63.13 50.89 70.30
N VAL A 10 -62.06 50.12 70.53
CA VAL A 10 -60.65 50.51 70.38
C VAL A 10 -60.05 49.65 69.26
N PRO A 11 -59.34 50.22 68.26
CA PRO A 11 -58.81 49.45 67.13
C PRO A 11 -57.54 48.65 67.51
N PRO A 12 -57.24 47.53 66.82
CA PRO A 12 -56.07 46.72 67.13
C PRO A 12 -54.80 47.35 66.53
N LEU A 13 -53.78 47.47 67.38
CA LEU A 13 -52.42 47.90 67.03
C LEU A 13 -51.67 46.70 66.39
N LEU A 14 -51.37 46.77 65.10
CA LEU A 14 -50.51 45.83 64.39
C LEU A 14 -49.04 46.09 64.76
N LEU A 15 -48.44 45.23 65.59
CA LEU A 15 -46.98 45.18 65.75
C LEU A 15 -46.35 44.50 64.54
N LEU A 16 -45.58 45.28 63.76
CA LEU A 16 -44.65 44.77 62.76
C LEU A 16 -43.42 44.18 63.48
N TYR A 17 -43.26 42.84 63.45
CA TYR A 17 -42.02 42.19 63.83
C TYR A 17 -41.08 42.16 62.62
N SER A 18 -39.90 42.80 62.72
CA SER A 18 -38.81 42.60 61.78
C SER A 18 -38.09 41.29 62.12
N VAL A 19 -38.10 40.33 61.20
CA VAL A 19 -37.17 39.20 61.23
C VAL A 19 -35.88 39.62 60.55
N ASP A 20 -34.89 40.02 61.34
CA ASP A 20 -33.53 40.18 60.83
C ASP A 20 -32.99 38.80 60.47
N LEU A 21 -32.86 38.53 59.17
CA LEU A 21 -32.09 37.40 58.64
C LEU A 21 -30.61 37.64 58.97
N GLN A 22 -30.10 36.98 60.01
CA GLN A 22 -28.67 36.89 60.22
C GLN A 22 -28.06 35.94 59.20
N ALA A 23 -27.46 36.51 58.15
CA ALA A 23 -26.57 35.76 57.28
C ALA A 23 -25.23 35.54 58.00
N LEU A 24 -24.87 34.28 58.27
CA LEU A 24 -23.54 33.91 58.73
C LEU A 24 -22.55 34.17 57.57
N SER A 25 -21.66 35.15 57.70
CA SER A 25 -20.48 35.23 56.84
C SER A 25 -19.32 34.48 57.51
N THR A 26 -18.92 33.37 56.90
CA THR A 26 -17.72 32.63 57.31
C THR A 26 -16.57 33.11 56.44
N HIS A 27 -15.60 33.82 57.02
CA HIS A 27 -14.37 34.21 56.32
C HIS A 27 -13.27 33.21 56.67
N THR A 28 -12.77 32.47 55.68
CA THR A 28 -11.55 31.68 55.85
C THR A 28 -10.34 32.61 55.68
N SER A 29 -9.33 32.50 56.57
CA SER A 29 -8.11 33.33 56.44
C SER A 29 -7.15 32.85 55.34
N GLN A 30 -7.44 31.69 54.75
CA GLN A 30 -6.74 31.09 53.62
C GLN A 30 -7.73 30.78 52.51
N VAL A 31 -7.26 30.78 51.27
CA VAL A 31 -8.04 30.31 50.12
C VAL A 31 -8.36 28.84 50.33
N ILE A 32 -9.63 28.45 50.25
CA ILE A 32 -10.02 27.04 50.24
C ILE A 32 -9.48 26.46 48.92
N HIS A 33 -8.58 25.49 49.01
CA HIS A 33 -8.04 24.81 47.85
C HIS A 33 -9.04 23.76 47.36
N GLY A 34 -9.60 24.00 46.17
CA GLY A 34 -10.53 23.13 45.47
C GLY A 34 -9.86 22.26 44.40
N SER A 35 -10.67 21.67 43.52
CA SER A 35 -10.23 20.95 42.33
C SER A 35 -10.21 21.83 41.09
N SER A 36 -9.39 21.49 40.09
CA SER A 36 -9.56 22.07 38.74
C SER A 36 -10.70 21.37 38.02
N PRO A 37 -11.46 22.07 37.16
CA PRO A 37 -12.38 21.40 36.26
C PRO A 37 -11.62 20.50 35.27
N TYR A 38 -12.27 19.43 34.82
CA TYR A 38 -11.70 18.46 33.89
C TYR A 38 -12.73 18.02 32.84
N LEU A 39 -12.24 17.48 31.71
CA LEU A 39 -13.09 16.80 30.73
C LEU A 39 -13.21 15.31 31.09
N THR A 40 -14.31 14.68 30.71
CA THR A 40 -14.56 13.25 30.93
C THR A 40 -15.57 12.72 29.92
N LEU A 41 -15.44 11.46 29.51
CA LEU A 41 -16.36 10.80 28.56
C LEU A 41 -17.15 9.66 29.22
N ASP A 42 -16.83 9.35 30.48
CA ASP A 42 -17.33 8.20 31.23
C ASP A 42 -17.94 8.62 32.58
N GLY A 43 -18.50 9.83 32.64
CA GLY A 43 -19.20 10.34 33.81
C GLY A 43 -18.28 10.64 35.01
N GLY A 44 -17.02 10.99 34.75
CA GLY A 44 -16.05 11.40 35.77
C GLY A 44 -15.12 10.29 36.26
N VAL A 45 -15.25 9.06 35.73
CA VAL A 45 -14.37 7.94 36.09
C VAL A 45 -12.93 8.21 35.61
N THR A 46 -12.79 8.69 34.37
CA THR A 46 -11.52 9.14 33.80
C THR A 46 -11.50 10.66 33.69
N LYS A 47 -10.50 11.27 34.32
CA LYS A 47 -10.28 12.73 34.28
C LYS A 47 -9.25 13.06 33.20
N LEU A 48 -9.69 13.79 32.18
CA LEU A 48 -8.82 14.29 31.12
C LEU A 48 -8.34 15.68 31.51
N ALA A 49 -7.14 15.74 32.10
CA ALA A 49 -6.56 16.96 32.69
C ALA A 49 -5.34 17.49 31.92
N THR A 50 -4.81 16.72 30.96
CA THR A 50 -3.64 17.11 30.17
C THR A 50 -3.91 16.98 28.67
N THR A 51 -3.13 17.69 27.84
CA THR A 51 -3.19 17.51 26.38
C THR A 51 -2.93 16.05 25.96
N ASN A 52 -2.11 15.32 26.72
CA ASN A 52 -1.84 13.91 26.44
C ASN A 52 -3.05 13.01 26.69
N ASP A 53 -3.90 13.37 27.65
CA ASP A 53 -5.15 12.67 27.90
C ASP A 53 -6.13 12.92 26.76
N LEU A 54 -6.24 14.18 26.29
CA LEU A 54 -7.11 14.55 25.16
C LEU A 54 -6.75 13.84 23.86
N LEU A 55 -5.45 13.64 23.63
CA LEU A 55 -4.93 13.03 22.41
C LEU A 55 -4.67 11.54 22.56
N SER A 56 -5.11 10.91 23.65
CA SER A 56 -4.99 9.47 23.86
C SER A 56 -5.99 8.69 23.00
N ILE A 57 -5.64 7.45 22.69
CA ILE A 57 -6.53 6.48 22.04
C ILE A 57 -6.68 5.26 22.94
N LYS A 58 -7.86 4.63 22.90
CA LYS A 58 -8.14 3.40 23.65
C LYS A 58 -8.70 2.33 22.73
N LEU A 59 -8.09 1.15 22.77
CA LEU A 59 -8.50 0.01 21.95
C LEU A 59 -9.69 -0.73 22.58
N SER A 60 -10.31 -1.60 21.78
CA SER A 60 -11.46 -2.44 22.18
C SER A 60 -11.16 -3.37 23.37
N ASN A 61 -9.90 -3.73 23.61
CA ASN A 61 -9.45 -4.52 24.77
C ASN A 61 -9.12 -3.65 26.01
N GLY A 62 -9.36 -2.34 25.96
CA GLY A 62 -9.10 -1.39 27.03
C GLY A 62 -7.68 -0.86 27.13
N GLN A 63 -6.75 -1.28 26.25
CA GLN A 63 -5.40 -0.71 26.22
C GLN A 63 -5.43 0.75 25.79
N VAL A 64 -4.73 1.61 26.53
CA VAL A 64 -4.67 3.06 26.29
C VAL A 64 -3.27 3.45 25.81
N PHE A 65 -3.21 4.26 24.75
CA PHE A 65 -1.97 4.82 24.20
C PHE A 65 -2.02 6.34 24.23
N SER A 66 -1.08 6.96 24.94
CA SER A 66 -0.94 8.42 25.01
C SER A 66 0.27 8.91 24.19
N PRO A 67 0.33 10.22 23.85
CA PRO A 67 1.48 10.76 23.12
C PRO A 67 2.83 10.59 23.84
N GLN A 68 2.84 10.52 25.18
CA GLN A 68 4.06 10.43 25.99
C GLN A 68 4.89 9.16 25.74
N HIS A 69 4.23 8.06 25.38
CA HIS A 69 4.86 6.74 25.21
C HIS A 69 4.54 6.11 23.85
N ASN A 70 4.27 6.96 22.84
CA ASN A 70 3.91 6.49 21.51
C ASN A 70 5.16 6.12 20.69
N ASN A 71 5.44 4.82 20.56
CA ASN A 71 6.47 4.26 19.68
C ASN A 71 5.88 3.65 18.39
N SER A 72 4.61 3.92 18.08
CA SER A 72 3.88 3.23 17.01
C SER A 72 4.48 3.42 15.61
N ALA A 73 5.22 4.51 15.38
CA ALA A 73 5.94 4.73 14.13
C ALA A 73 7.00 3.65 13.85
N MET A 74 7.58 3.06 14.90
CA MET A 74 8.55 1.96 14.80
C MET A 74 7.87 0.60 14.95
N THR A 75 6.92 0.49 15.88
CA THR A 75 6.19 -0.74 16.17
C THR A 75 4.70 -0.45 16.16
N PRO A 76 4.03 -0.56 14.98
CA PRO A 76 2.62 -0.23 14.86
C PRO A 76 1.75 -0.98 15.87
N ILE A 77 0.72 -0.30 16.37
CA ILE A 77 -0.24 -0.83 17.33
C ILE A 77 -1.12 -1.84 16.63
N GLN A 78 -1.13 -3.07 17.12
CA GLN A 78 -1.95 -4.14 16.59
C GLN A 78 -3.37 -4.04 17.16
N LEU A 79 -4.39 -4.03 16.29
CA LEU A 79 -5.78 -4.08 16.76
C LEU A 79 -6.05 -5.38 17.52
N PRO A 80 -6.90 -5.38 18.57
CA PRO A 80 -7.08 -6.55 19.41
C PRO A 80 -7.86 -7.66 18.74
N ASN A 81 -8.94 -7.34 18.01
CA ASN A 81 -9.84 -8.36 17.45
C ASN A 81 -9.85 -8.35 15.93
N ALA A 82 -10.06 -9.54 15.35
CA ALA A 82 -10.30 -9.67 13.93
C ALA A 82 -11.59 -8.96 13.53
N GLY A 83 -11.53 -8.13 12.49
CA GLY A 83 -12.65 -7.31 12.03
C GLY A 83 -12.78 -5.96 12.72
N ASP A 84 -11.99 -5.66 13.75
CA ASP A 84 -11.90 -4.30 14.29
C ASP A 84 -11.46 -3.34 13.17
N THR A 85 -12.15 -2.21 13.07
CA THR A 85 -11.76 -1.08 12.22
C THR A 85 -11.31 0.10 13.08
N LEU A 86 -10.97 1.23 12.45
CA LEU A 86 -10.60 2.45 13.18
C LEU A 86 -11.78 3.05 13.97
N VAL A 87 -13.02 2.59 13.72
CA VAL A 87 -14.21 2.99 14.50
C VAL A 87 -14.22 2.40 15.91
N ASN A 88 -13.54 1.26 16.10
CA ASN A 88 -13.46 0.56 17.39
C ASN A 88 -12.39 1.16 18.32
N ILE A 89 -11.64 2.15 17.84
CA ILE A 89 -10.67 2.89 18.63
C ILE A 89 -11.39 4.09 19.25
N GLU A 90 -11.52 4.05 20.57
CA GLU A 90 -12.11 5.13 21.36
C GLU A 90 -11.16 6.34 21.38
N MET A 91 -11.72 7.51 21.10
CA MET A 91 -11.05 8.81 21.00
C MET A 91 -11.99 9.88 21.55
N ILE A 92 -11.45 11.03 21.95
CA ILE A 92 -12.29 12.18 22.34
C ILE A 92 -13.16 12.70 21.21
N VAL A 93 -12.71 12.54 19.96
CA VAL A 93 -13.49 12.88 18.78
C VAL A 93 -14.44 11.72 18.46
N PRO A 94 -15.77 11.91 18.56
CA PRO A 94 -16.71 10.81 18.44
C PRO A 94 -16.73 10.23 17.02
N PRO A 95 -17.13 8.96 16.84
CA PRO A 95 -17.08 8.27 15.54
C PRO A 95 -17.86 8.95 14.40
N SER A 96 -18.85 9.78 14.71
CA SER A 96 -19.72 10.48 13.75
C SER A 96 -19.13 11.74 13.13
N THR A 97 -18.00 12.25 13.64
CA THR A 97 -17.36 13.49 13.14
C THR A 97 -15.84 13.42 13.23
N ASN A 98 -15.15 14.19 12.38
CA ASN A 98 -13.69 14.34 12.41
C ASN A 98 -13.23 15.58 13.21
N LEU A 99 -14.16 16.31 13.82
CA LEU A 99 -13.91 17.52 14.60
C LEU A 99 -14.91 17.62 15.76
N ILE A 100 -14.44 17.98 16.94
CA ILE A 100 -15.28 18.37 18.08
C ILE A 100 -14.68 19.59 18.78
N SER A 101 -15.53 20.55 19.13
CA SER A 101 -15.13 21.67 19.97
C SER A 101 -15.26 21.31 21.44
N THR A 102 -14.36 21.82 22.27
CA THR A 102 -14.42 21.61 23.73
C THR A 102 -15.70 22.18 24.34
N SER A 103 -16.23 23.26 23.76
CA SER A 103 -17.55 23.80 24.12
C SER A 103 -18.68 22.81 23.85
N SER A 104 -18.61 22.02 22.77
CA SER A 104 -19.59 20.97 22.49
C SER A 104 -19.49 19.80 23.49
N LEU A 105 -18.29 19.47 23.96
CA LEU A 105 -18.12 18.48 25.03
C LEU A 105 -18.80 18.97 26.32
N VAL A 106 -18.60 20.25 26.68
CA VAL A 106 -19.25 20.83 27.86
C VAL A 106 -20.78 20.81 27.73
N THR A 107 -21.35 21.17 26.59
CA THR A 107 -22.81 21.14 26.39
C THR A 107 -23.40 19.73 26.39
N GLN A 108 -22.60 18.71 26.07
CA GLN A 108 -22.97 17.30 26.17
C GLN A 108 -22.83 16.73 27.59
N GLY A 109 -22.33 17.52 28.55
CA GLY A 109 -22.08 17.07 29.93
C GLY A 109 -20.76 16.30 30.10
N ASN A 110 -19.85 16.36 29.13
CA ASN A 110 -18.56 15.66 29.14
C ASN A 110 -17.47 16.46 29.92
N TRP A 111 -17.82 16.94 31.11
CA TRP A 111 -16.93 17.67 32.01
C TRP A 111 -17.34 17.46 33.47
N GLY A 112 -16.43 17.71 34.40
CA GLY A 112 -16.69 17.62 35.83
C GLY A 112 -15.80 18.55 36.65
N ASP A 113 -16.22 18.75 37.90
CA ASP A 113 -15.48 19.46 38.95
C ASP A 113 -15.87 18.85 40.29
N ASP A 114 -14.90 18.40 41.09
CA ASP A 114 -15.18 17.54 42.24
C ASP A 114 -15.80 18.28 43.43
N ASP A 115 -15.57 19.59 43.51
CA ASP A 115 -16.11 20.49 44.54
C ASP A 115 -17.38 21.25 44.08
N GLY A 116 -17.81 21.06 42.83
CA GLY A 116 -19.11 21.51 42.35
C GLY A 116 -19.20 22.98 41.91
N ASP A 117 -18.07 23.64 41.64
CA ASP A 117 -18.02 25.08 41.31
C ASP A 117 -18.61 25.45 39.93
N GLY A 118 -19.04 24.46 39.15
CA GLY A 118 -19.69 24.62 37.85
C GLY A 118 -21.20 24.32 37.80
N GLN A 119 -21.93 24.25 38.94
CA GLN A 119 -23.36 23.92 38.98
C GLN A 119 -24.34 25.05 38.56
N GLY A 120 -23.84 26.20 38.10
CA GLY A 120 -24.67 27.34 37.68
C GLY A 120 -25.02 27.36 36.19
N ALA A 121 -26.11 28.02 35.82
CA ALA A 121 -26.38 28.32 34.41
C ALA A 121 -25.24 29.17 33.83
N ASN A 122 -24.65 28.75 32.71
CA ASN A 122 -23.50 29.40 32.07
C ASN A 122 -22.28 29.58 32.99
N SER A 123 -22.08 28.70 33.98
CA SER A 123 -20.90 28.77 34.86
C SER A 123 -19.68 28.05 34.32
N VAL A 124 -19.78 27.42 33.14
CA VAL A 124 -18.65 26.71 32.51
C VAL A 124 -18.42 27.26 31.12
N THR A 125 -17.15 27.54 30.82
CA THR A 125 -16.68 28.03 29.53
C THR A 125 -15.57 27.13 29.02
N ALA A 126 -15.64 26.78 27.74
CA ALA A 126 -14.60 26.01 27.08
C ALA A 126 -14.26 26.58 25.70
N THR A 127 -12.97 26.59 25.37
CA THR A 127 -12.43 27.03 24.08
C THR A 127 -11.53 25.98 23.45
N GLY A 128 -11.36 26.05 22.13
CA GLY A 128 -10.49 25.15 21.38
C GLY A 128 -11.22 23.97 20.75
N ASN A 129 -10.50 23.26 19.88
CA ASN A 129 -11.03 22.18 19.05
C ASN A 129 -10.07 21.00 19.02
N ILE A 130 -10.63 19.79 18.94
CA ILE A 130 -9.89 18.56 18.65
C ILE A 130 -10.37 17.99 17.32
N SER A 131 -9.43 17.64 16.44
CA SER A 131 -9.68 17.05 15.14
C SER A 131 -8.93 15.73 14.96
N VAL A 132 -9.45 14.88 14.07
CA VAL A 132 -8.80 13.64 13.68
C VAL A 132 -8.85 13.43 12.17
N SER A 133 -7.81 12.80 11.63
CA SER A 133 -7.78 12.32 10.25
C SER A 133 -7.17 10.92 10.19
N PHE A 134 -7.53 10.17 9.15
CA PHE A 134 -7.14 8.78 8.95
C PHE A 134 -6.58 8.60 7.54
N THR A 135 -5.42 7.95 7.45
CA THR A 135 -4.80 7.61 6.16
C THR A 135 -4.24 6.20 6.16
N ASP A 136 -4.12 5.59 4.98
CA ASP A 136 -3.35 4.34 4.82
C ASP A 136 -1.83 4.61 4.76
N LYS A 137 -1.03 3.55 4.63
CA LYS A 137 0.44 3.65 4.52
C LYS A 137 0.93 4.46 3.31
N ASN A 138 0.09 4.61 2.29
CA ASN A 138 0.38 5.34 1.06
C ASN A 138 -0.09 6.80 1.13
N GLY A 139 -0.77 7.20 2.21
CA GLY A 139 -1.28 8.55 2.44
C GLY A 139 -2.69 8.80 1.87
N ASN A 140 -3.39 7.78 1.37
CA ASN A 140 -4.77 7.91 0.93
C ASN A 140 -5.69 8.08 2.13
N ALA A 141 -6.71 8.94 2.02
CA ALA A 141 -7.71 9.10 3.07
C ALA A 141 -8.56 7.83 3.24
N VAL A 142 -8.85 7.48 4.50
CA VAL A 142 -9.61 6.27 4.87
C VAL A 142 -10.74 6.67 5.82
N SER A 143 -11.89 6.01 5.72
CA SER A 143 -12.98 6.18 6.68
C SER A 143 -12.77 5.32 7.93
N ARG A 144 -13.31 5.76 9.07
CA ARG A 144 -13.28 4.96 10.31
C ARG A 144 -13.90 3.57 10.14
N SER A 145 -14.93 3.46 9.31
CA SER A 145 -15.71 2.24 9.07
C SER A 145 -15.14 1.34 7.97
N ASP A 146 -14.07 1.76 7.30
CA ASP A 146 -13.51 0.97 6.20
C ASP A 146 -12.95 -0.35 6.71
N ILE A 147 -13.15 -1.40 5.93
CA ILE A 147 -12.50 -2.69 6.17
C ILE A 147 -11.00 -2.49 5.97
N LEU A 148 -10.23 -2.82 7.01
CA LEU A 148 -8.79 -2.62 6.99
C LEU A 148 -8.08 -3.80 6.32
N ASP A 149 -7.26 -3.50 5.32
CA ASP A 149 -6.40 -4.45 4.64
C ASP A 149 -4.97 -4.31 5.14
N ILE A 150 -4.35 -5.42 5.51
CA ILE A 150 -2.94 -5.48 5.92
C ILE A 150 -1.98 -4.94 4.85
N CYS A 151 -2.39 -4.98 3.58
CA CYS A 151 -1.61 -4.41 2.46
C CYS A 151 -1.59 -2.88 2.44
N ASN A 152 -2.53 -2.24 3.13
CA ASN A 152 -2.61 -0.79 3.29
C ASN A 152 -2.12 -0.34 4.68
N ALA A 153 -1.74 -1.29 5.54
CA ALA A 153 -1.20 -1.05 6.87
C ALA A 153 0.31 -0.70 6.85
N PRO A 154 0.81 0.04 7.85
CA PRO A 154 0.07 0.61 8.97
C PRO A 154 -0.80 1.81 8.54
N TYR A 155 -1.99 1.88 9.10
CA TYR A 155 -2.88 3.04 8.99
C TYR A 155 -2.43 4.12 9.95
N ARG A 156 -2.50 5.39 9.55
CA ARG A 156 -2.12 6.53 10.39
C ARG A 156 -3.36 7.28 10.86
N ILE A 157 -3.53 7.36 12.18
CA ILE A 157 -4.49 8.23 12.86
C ILE A 157 -3.74 9.48 13.30
N THR A 158 -4.14 10.66 12.83
CA THR A 158 -3.55 11.92 13.25
C THR A 158 -4.57 12.71 14.07
N LEU A 159 -4.32 12.84 15.37
CA LEU A 159 -5.11 13.64 16.31
C LEU A 159 -4.42 15.00 16.52
N SER A 160 -5.20 16.07 16.49
CA SER A 160 -4.69 17.42 16.72
C SER A 160 -5.64 18.25 17.58
N SER A 161 -5.09 18.92 18.59
CA SER A 161 -5.79 19.89 19.43
C SER A 161 -5.20 21.28 19.23
N THR A 162 -6.05 22.31 19.24
CA THR A 162 -5.62 23.70 19.43
C THR A 162 -5.30 23.97 20.89
N ASP A 163 -4.74 25.14 21.20
CA ASP A 163 -4.79 25.67 22.56
C ASP A 163 -6.26 25.73 23.01
N ALA A 164 -6.51 25.29 24.24
CA ALA A 164 -7.84 25.16 24.80
C ALA A 164 -7.84 25.52 26.29
N THR A 165 -8.94 26.08 26.76
CA THR A 165 -9.16 26.38 28.18
C THR A 165 -10.50 25.80 28.58
N LEU A 166 -10.57 25.14 29.73
CA LEU A 166 -11.81 24.80 30.42
C LEU A 166 -11.82 25.58 31.73
N ALA A 167 -12.84 26.40 31.96
CA ALA A 167 -12.93 27.25 33.14
C ALA A 167 -14.33 27.25 33.74
N THR A 168 -14.39 27.16 35.05
CA THR A 168 -15.57 27.39 35.89
C THR A 168 -15.60 28.86 36.34
N LYS A 169 -16.80 29.34 36.67
CA LYS A 169 -17.00 30.71 37.16
C LYS A 169 -16.44 30.91 38.57
N TYR A 170 -16.48 29.86 39.38
CA TYR A 170 -16.02 29.84 40.77
C TYR A 170 -14.92 28.78 40.96
N GLY A 171 -14.31 28.73 42.14
CA GLY A 171 -13.28 27.76 42.48
C GLY A 171 -11.84 28.28 42.45
N VAL A 172 -10.96 27.60 43.18
CA VAL A 172 -9.52 27.85 43.13
C VAL A 172 -8.78 26.51 43.18
N PRO A 173 -8.17 26.06 42.06
CA PRO A 173 -8.14 26.70 40.74
C PRO A 173 -9.43 26.57 39.92
N ASN A 174 -9.93 27.65 39.32
CA ASN A 174 -11.15 27.63 38.49
C ASN A 174 -10.92 27.26 37.01
N ARG A 175 -9.71 26.90 36.60
CA ARG A 175 -9.43 26.64 35.18
C ARG A 175 -8.29 25.66 34.97
N ILE A 176 -8.36 25.02 33.83
CA ILE A 176 -7.28 24.23 33.24
C ILE A 176 -7.04 24.65 31.80
N THR A 177 -5.79 24.55 31.36
CA THR A 177 -5.38 24.91 30.00
C THR A 177 -4.67 23.73 29.36
N PHE A 178 -5.01 23.49 28.10
CA PHE A 178 -4.37 22.49 27.25
C PHE A 178 -3.57 23.22 26.17
N SER A 179 -2.29 22.89 26.04
CA SER A 179 -1.48 23.36 24.92
C SER A 179 -1.86 22.62 23.65
N GLY A 180 -1.87 23.32 22.52
CA GLY A 180 -2.07 22.72 21.21
C GLY A 180 -0.97 21.72 20.89
N ASN A 181 -1.34 20.58 20.31
CA ASN A 181 -0.40 19.52 19.96
C ASN A 181 -0.97 18.66 18.81
N MET A 182 -0.10 17.89 18.17
CA MET A 182 -0.44 16.94 17.12
C MET A 182 0.31 15.63 17.35
N VAL A 183 -0.41 14.51 17.28
CA VAL A 183 0.16 13.16 17.44
C VAL A 183 -0.32 12.27 16.30
N SER A 184 0.55 11.35 15.87
CA SER A 184 0.17 10.30 14.92
C SER A 184 0.35 8.92 15.51
N TYR A 185 -0.68 8.08 15.43
CA TYR A 185 -0.66 6.67 15.80
C TYR A 185 -0.69 5.80 14.55
N TYR A 186 0.15 4.77 14.51
CA TYR A 186 0.23 3.82 13.42
C TYR A 186 -0.40 2.49 13.83
N ILE A 187 -1.39 2.02 13.07
CA ILE A 187 -2.27 0.91 13.44
C ILE A 187 -2.19 -0.20 12.39
N ASN A 188 -1.99 -1.44 12.84
CA ASN A 188 -2.13 -2.63 12.03
C ASN A 188 -3.46 -3.33 12.33
N PRO A 189 -4.22 -3.76 11.31
CA PRO A 189 -5.42 -4.57 11.53
C PRO A 189 -5.06 -5.97 12.03
N ASN A 190 -5.93 -6.56 12.84
CA ASN A 190 -5.84 -7.99 13.18
C ASN A 190 -6.41 -8.84 12.03
N SER A 191 -5.76 -8.76 10.87
CA SER A 191 -6.17 -9.51 9.69
C SER A 191 -5.81 -10.99 9.83
N GLN A 192 -6.63 -11.87 9.25
CA GLN A 192 -6.56 -13.32 9.49
C GLN A 192 -5.30 -14.05 9.00
N GLN A 193 -4.37 -13.42 8.27
CA GLN A 193 -3.05 -13.96 7.96
C GLN A 193 -2.19 -12.95 7.19
N PRO A 194 -0.86 -13.01 7.31
CA PRO A 194 0.05 -12.33 6.40
C PRO A 194 -0.24 -12.72 4.94
N LYS A 195 -0.13 -11.77 4.01
CA LYS A 195 -0.32 -12.04 2.58
C LYS A 195 0.65 -11.24 1.72
N VAL A 196 0.92 -11.76 0.53
CA VAL A 196 1.62 -11.00 -0.50
C VAL A 196 0.64 -9.98 -1.09
N CYS A 197 1.02 -8.73 -1.03
CA CYS A 197 0.22 -7.58 -1.46
C CYS A 197 0.52 -7.26 -2.93
N TYR A 198 1.80 -7.10 -3.21
CA TYR A 198 2.30 -6.78 -4.54
C TYR A 198 3.47 -7.69 -4.89
N VAL A 199 3.67 -7.91 -6.18
CA VAL A 199 4.86 -8.53 -6.72
C VAL A 199 5.53 -7.57 -7.68
N ARG A 200 6.82 -7.35 -7.47
CA ARG A 200 7.59 -6.26 -8.06
C ARG A 200 8.66 -6.80 -8.99
N PRO A 201 8.35 -7.02 -10.28
CA PRO A 201 9.36 -7.00 -11.32
C PRO A 201 9.86 -5.56 -11.55
N ARG A 202 10.67 -5.33 -12.58
CA ARG A 202 11.13 -3.98 -12.93
C ARG A 202 9.95 -3.04 -13.22
N LEU A 203 9.99 -1.85 -12.62
CA LEU A 203 8.88 -0.88 -12.64
C LEU A 203 8.94 0.16 -13.78
N ILE A 204 10.11 0.41 -14.36
CA ILE A 204 10.28 1.37 -15.46
C ILE A 204 9.49 0.88 -16.68
N PHE A 205 8.91 1.82 -17.43
CA PHE A 205 7.87 1.56 -18.43
C PHE A 205 6.63 0.93 -17.78
N GLY A 206 6.31 1.40 -16.58
CA GLY A 206 5.12 1.01 -15.83
C GLY A 206 4.25 2.21 -15.47
N GLY A 207 4.51 3.38 -16.07
CA GLY A 207 3.77 4.60 -15.76
C GLY A 207 4.20 5.29 -14.48
N THR A 208 5.47 5.13 -14.10
CA THR A 208 6.09 5.93 -13.03
C THR A 208 6.36 7.38 -13.49
N ASN A 209 6.76 8.23 -12.54
CA ASN A 209 7.24 9.58 -12.82
C ASN A 209 8.77 9.63 -13.06
N PHE A 210 9.44 8.49 -13.27
CA PHE A 210 10.87 8.47 -13.60
C PHE A 210 11.12 8.97 -15.03
N ALA A 211 12.29 9.58 -15.27
CA ALA A 211 12.65 10.11 -16.58
C ALA A 211 12.64 9.00 -17.65
N GLY A 212 11.85 9.20 -18.71
CA GLY A 212 11.69 8.23 -19.80
C GLY A 212 10.54 7.24 -19.60
N ASP A 213 9.86 7.26 -18.46
CA ASP A 213 8.59 6.56 -18.24
C ASP A 213 7.39 7.48 -18.57
N ASN A 214 6.23 6.89 -18.83
CA ASN A 214 5.03 7.63 -19.22
C ASN A 214 3.77 6.91 -18.70
N PRO A 215 2.77 7.64 -18.17
CA PRO A 215 1.53 7.03 -17.65
C PRO A 215 0.82 6.07 -18.61
N ARG A 216 1.03 6.19 -19.92
CA ARG A 216 0.47 5.26 -20.94
C ARG A 216 0.85 3.80 -20.73
N PHE A 217 1.97 3.51 -20.06
CA PHE A 217 2.41 2.15 -19.81
C PHE A 217 1.74 1.54 -18.57
N ALA A 218 1.13 2.35 -17.71
CA ALA A 218 0.43 1.84 -16.54
C ALA A 218 -0.77 0.99 -16.99
N GLY A 219 -0.88 -0.21 -16.43
CA GLY A 219 -2.10 -1.01 -16.56
C GLY A 219 -3.25 -0.47 -15.71
N PRO A 220 -4.40 -1.15 -15.72
CA PRO A 220 -5.49 -0.88 -14.80
C PRO A 220 -5.01 -0.91 -13.34
N SER A 221 -5.49 0.00 -12.50
CA SER A 221 -5.10 0.10 -11.08
C SER A 221 -5.47 -1.14 -10.26
N SER A 222 -6.40 -1.97 -10.74
CA SER A 222 -6.72 -3.28 -10.16
C SER A 222 -5.68 -4.36 -10.45
N ILE A 223 -4.77 -4.12 -11.40
CA ILE A 223 -3.74 -5.07 -11.86
C ILE A 223 -2.33 -4.56 -11.53
N TRP A 224 -2.07 -3.27 -11.74
CA TRP A 224 -0.74 -2.68 -11.66
C TRP A 224 -0.74 -1.37 -10.87
N ASP A 225 0.17 -1.27 -9.90
CA ASP A 225 0.56 -0.04 -9.23
C ASP A 225 1.94 0.40 -9.76
N PRO A 226 2.08 1.61 -10.34
CA PRO A 226 3.36 2.07 -10.88
C PRO A 226 4.54 2.02 -9.91
N THR A 227 4.29 2.17 -8.61
CA THR A 227 5.33 2.24 -7.58
C THR A 227 5.56 0.91 -6.85
N LYS A 228 4.58 0.00 -6.87
CA LYS A 228 4.62 -1.26 -6.12
C LYS A 228 4.77 -2.50 -7.00
N GLY A 229 4.24 -2.49 -8.21
CA GLY A 229 4.23 -3.62 -9.14
C GLY A 229 2.84 -4.20 -9.37
N PHE A 230 2.75 -5.49 -9.70
CA PHE A 230 1.47 -6.17 -9.89
C PHE A 230 0.78 -6.41 -8.54
N LEU A 231 -0.52 -6.17 -8.50
CA LEU A 231 -1.36 -6.54 -7.37
C LEU A 231 -1.55 -8.06 -7.36
N THR A 232 -1.49 -8.67 -6.18
CA THR A 232 -1.88 -10.08 -6.02
C THR A 232 -3.38 -10.21 -6.28
N GLN A 233 -3.75 -10.94 -7.32
CA GLN A 233 -5.14 -11.07 -7.78
C GLN A 233 -5.95 -12.06 -6.92
N SER A 234 -5.29 -13.11 -6.43
CA SER A 234 -5.94 -14.09 -5.54
C SER A 234 -4.96 -14.78 -4.61
N ILE A 235 -5.40 -15.02 -3.37
CA ILE A 235 -4.71 -15.89 -2.41
C ILE A 235 -5.30 -17.32 -2.41
N ASN A 236 -6.40 -17.54 -3.12
CA ASN A 236 -7.04 -18.84 -3.24
C ASN A 236 -6.30 -19.73 -4.24
N PRO A 237 -5.88 -20.95 -3.86
CA PRO A 237 -5.10 -21.83 -4.73
C PRO A 237 -5.73 -22.13 -6.09
N SER A 238 -7.06 -22.22 -6.17
CA SER A 238 -7.79 -22.46 -7.41
C SER A 238 -7.73 -21.31 -8.42
N SER A 239 -7.23 -20.14 -8.02
CA SER A 239 -7.16 -18.94 -8.87
C SER A 239 -5.76 -18.34 -8.94
N TYR A 240 -4.72 -19.11 -8.57
CA TYR A 240 -3.33 -18.68 -8.72
C TYR A 240 -2.91 -18.42 -10.18
N SER A 241 -3.63 -18.95 -11.16
CA SER A 241 -3.41 -18.66 -12.58
C SER A 241 -3.74 -17.23 -13.01
N LEU A 242 -4.34 -16.42 -12.11
CA LEU A 242 -4.57 -14.99 -12.27
C LEU A 242 -3.38 -14.13 -11.79
N ASN A 243 -2.47 -14.69 -11.00
CA ASN A 243 -1.35 -13.96 -10.43
C ASN A 243 -0.17 -13.91 -11.40
N PHE A 244 0.65 -12.85 -11.26
CA PHE A 244 1.94 -12.75 -11.94
C PHE A 244 2.96 -13.73 -11.33
N PRO A 245 3.91 -14.27 -12.11
CA PRO A 245 4.00 -14.20 -13.57
C PRO A 245 3.25 -15.33 -14.26
N THR A 246 2.81 -15.08 -15.50
CA THR A 246 2.36 -16.13 -16.42
C THR A 246 3.42 -16.48 -17.47
N THR A 247 4.44 -15.63 -17.61
CA THR A 247 5.55 -15.81 -18.54
C THR A 247 6.89 -15.80 -17.79
N GLY A 248 7.94 -16.42 -18.34
CA GLY A 248 9.25 -16.39 -17.68
C GLY A 248 10.42 -16.73 -18.60
N ALA A 249 11.62 -16.47 -18.11
CA ALA A 249 12.89 -16.83 -18.72
C ALA A 249 13.94 -17.02 -17.63
N ASP A 250 15.05 -17.69 -17.97
CA ASP A 250 16.13 -17.95 -17.02
C ASP A 250 16.73 -16.63 -16.51
N GLY A 251 16.87 -16.52 -15.19
CA GLY A 251 17.47 -15.37 -14.53
C GLY A 251 16.55 -14.17 -14.32
N LEU A 252 15.29 -14.23 -14.77
CA LEU A 252 14.30 -13.20 -14.40
C LEU A 252 13.93 -13.33 -12.92
N TYR A 253 13.70 -12.19 -12.27
CA TYR A 253 13.34 -12.15 -10.87
C TYR A 253 12.34 -11.04 -10.53
N PHE A 254 11.66 -11.20 -9.40
CA PHE A 254 10.71 -10.23 -8.87
C PHE A 254 10.69 -10.30 -7.35
N ASP A 255 10.30 -9.21 -6.71
CA ASP A 255 10.32 -9.09 -5.26
C ASP A 255 8.89 -9.14 -4.69
N LEU A 256 8.70 -9.88 -3.60
CA LEU A 256 7.42 -9.98 -2.89
C LEU A 256 7.29 -8.83 -1.87
N ASP A 257 6.24 -8.04 -1.97
CA ASP A 257 5.82 -7.08 -0.93
C ASP A 257 4.79 -7.77 -0.03
N ILE A 258 5.18 -8.13 1.18
CA ILE A 258 4.40 -8.96 2.10
C ILE A 258 3.91 -8.13 3.28
N GLY A 259 2.60 -8.08 3.47
CA GLY A 259 1.97 -7.42 4.60
C GLY A 259 1.73 -8.36 5.78
N GLY A 260 1.88 -7.85 7.01
CA GLY A 260 1.44 -8.53 8.23
C GLY A 260 2.45 -9.47 8.87
N VAL A 261 3.69 -9.50 8.39
CA VAL A 261 4.75 -10.33 8.97
C VAL A 261 6.12 -9.67 8.80
N ASP A 262 6.99 -9.90 9.77
CA ASP A 262 8.41 -9.62 9.61
C ASP A 262 9.03 -10.66 8.67
N VAL A 263 9.25 -10.27 7.42
CA VAL A 263 9.78 -11.14 6.37
C VAL A 263 11.18 -11.68 6.68
N SER A 264 11.95 -11.03 7.56
CA SER A 264 13.27 -11.51 7.97
C SER A 264 13.22 -12.79 8.80
N GLN A 265 12.05 -13.10 9.38
CA GLN A 265 11.81 -14.31 10.16
C GLN A 265 11.32 -15.48 9.30
N LEU A 266 11.10 -15.25 8.00
CA LEU A 266 10.58 -16.25 7.10
C LEU A 266 11.70 -17.07 6.46
N THR A 267 11.46 -18.37 6.39
CA THR A 267 12.26 -19.33 5.62
C THR A 267 11.45 -19.80 4.42
N TRP A 268 12.14 -20.06 3.32
CA TRP A 268 11.52 -20.42 2.05
C TRP A 268 12.15 -21.68 1.47
N SER A 269 11.41 -22.40 0.65
CA SER A 269 11.91 -23.58 -0.08
C SER A 269 11.72 -23.37 -1.57
N SER A 270 12.77 -23.63 -2.36
CA SER A 270 12.66 -23.61 -3.82
C SER A 270 11.68 -24.66 -4.31
N GLN A 271 10.94 -24.32 -5.37
CA GLN A 271 9.99 -25.20 -6.02
C GLN A 271 10.50 -25.53 -7.43
N THR A 272 10.49 -26.80 -7.82
CA THR A 272 10.94 -27.22 -9.16
C THR A 272 9.85 -28.03 -9.86
N HIS A 273 9.37 -27.53 -10.99
CA HIS A 273 8.31 -28.15 -11.79
C HIS A 273 8.62 -27.96 -13.27
N GLY A 274 8.38 -29.00 -14.09
CA GLY A 274 8.52 -28.90 -15.54
C GLY A 274 9.91 -28.52 -16.06
N GLY A 275 10.98 -28.68 -15.27
CA GLY A 275 12.34 -28.25 -15.62
C GLY A 275 12.66 -26.79 -15.28
N ILE A 276 11.79 -26.12 -14.54
CA ILE A 276 11.95 -24.75 -14.06
C ILE A 276 11.96 -24.75 -12.52
N THR A 277 12.87 -24.00 -11.94
CA THR A 277 13.00 -23.81 -10.50
C THR A 277 12.71 -22.36 -10.12
N ALA A 278 11.78 -22.15 -9.21
CA ALA A 278 11.57 -20.86 -8.54
C ALA A 278 12.27 -20.88 -7.18
N THR A 279 13.25 -19.99 -6.99
CA THR A 279 14.01 -19.88 -5.73
C THR A 279 13.67 -18.57 -5.04
N VAL A 280 13.37 -18.62 -3.74
CA VAL A 280 13.09 -17.42 -2.94
C VAL A 280 14.23 -17.16 -1.98
N ASN A 281 14.81 -15.96 -2.04
CA ASN A 281 15.91 -15.55 -1.19
C ASN A 281 15.63 -14.19 -0.55
N TRP A 282 16.05 -14.01 0.70
CA TRP A 282 16.08 -12.71 1.35
C TRP A 282 17.42 -12.03 1.08
N VAL A 283 17.42 -11.08 0.15
CA VAL A 283 18.67 -10.52 -0.43
C VAL A 283 18.70 -9.01 -0.37
N LYS A 284 19.90 -8.46 -0.26
CA LYS A 284 20.09 -7.02 -0.43
C LYS A 284 20.02 -6.67 -1.92
N PRO A 285 19.22 -5.66 -2.32
CA PRO A 285 19.24 -5.13 -3.68
C PRO A 285 20.66 -4.74 -4.09
N ARG A 286 21.02 -5.07 -5.33
CA ARG A 286 22.33 -4.79 -5.90
C ARG A 286 22.46 -3.29 -6.20
N SER A 287 23.62 -2.73 -5.91
CA SER A 287 23.98 -1.34 -6.23
C SER A 287 25.13 -1.24 -7.22
N ASP A 288 25.76 -2.37 -7.54
CA ASP A 288 26.79 -2.45 -8.55
C ASP A 288 26.20 -2.26 -9.95
N SER A 289 27.10 -1.99 -10.91
CA SER A 289 26.74 -1.69 -12.29
C SER A 289 27.15 -2.81 -13.24
N PHE A 290 26.45 -2.90 -14.36
CA PHE A 290 26.77 -3.81 -15.45
C PHE A 290 26.69 -3.12 -16.80
N THR A 291 27.41 -3.67 -17.76
CA THR A 291 27.32 -3.28 -19.16
C THR A 291 26.15 -4.03 -19.79
N ILE A 292 25.20 -3.30 -20.37
CA ILE A 292 24.11 -3.94 -21.09
C ILE A 292 24.62 -4.40 -22.46
N PRO A 293 24.45 -5.68 -22.83
CA PRO A 293 24.74 -6.16 -24.17
C PRO A 293 24.01 -5.38 -25.26
N CYS A 294 24.71 -4.60 -26.09
CA CYS A 294 24.12 -3.96 -27.27
C CYS A 294 25.14 -3.75 -28.40
N ARG A 295 24.67 -3.83 -29.66
CA ARG A 295 25.53 -3.78 -30.86
C ARG A 295 26.24 -2.44 -31.08
N SER A 296 25.62 -1.33 -30.72
CA SER A 296 26.11 0.01 -31.07
C SER A 296 25.88 1.03 -29.97
N CYS A 297 25.78 0.57 -28.72
CA CYS A 297 25.71 1.46 -27.57
C CYS A 297 26.76 1.09 -26.52
N THR A 298 27.28 2.11 -25.83
CA THR A 298 28.01 1.92 -24.58
C THR A 298 27.07 2.41 -23.49
N GLY A 299 26.56 1.47 -22.70
CA GLY A 299 25.59 1.76 -21.65
C GLY A 299 25.92 0.95 -20.42
N THR A 300 26.46 1.61 -19.41
CA THR A 300 26.52 1.06 -18.06
C THR A 300 25.23 1.44 -17.35
N THR A 301 24.61 0.50 -16.66
CA THR A 301 23.45 0.75 -15.80
C THR A 301 23.63 0.04 -14.47
N THR A 302 22.79 0.38 -13.50
CA THR A 302 22.82 -0.22 -12.17
C THR A 302 21.82 -1.37 -12.10
N TYR A 303 22.17 -2.44 -11.38
CA TYR A 303 21.17 -3.44 -11.02
C TYR A 303 20.09 -2.84 -10.14
N ASP A 304 18.90 -3.43 -10.15
CA ASP A 304 17.78 -3.05 -9.26
C ASP A 304 17.49 -1.53 -9.30
N ASP A 305 17.60 -0.90 -10.48
CA ASP A 305 17.43 0.55 -10.66
C ASP A 305 16.04 1.05 -10.26
N TRP A 306 15.04 0.16 -10.22
CA TRP A 306 13.69 0.43 -9.75
C TRP A 306 13.52 0.40 -8.22
N ILE A 307 14.55 0.05 -7.46
CA ILE A 307 14.51 0.01 -5.98
C ILE A 307 15.24 1.23 -5.43
N THR A 308 14.47 2.19 -4.89
CA THR A 308 15.02 3.44 -4.34
C THR A 308 15.74 3.24 -3.01
N ASP A 309 15.13 2.52 -2.06
CA ASP A 309 15.74 2.21 -0.77
C ASP A 309 16.42 0.82 -0.82
N LYS A 310 17.73 0.83 -1.09
CA LYS A 310 18.57 -0.38 -1.11
C LYS A 310 19.24 -0.67 0.25
N SER A 311 18.85 0.05 1.31
CA SER A 311 19.35 -0.21 2.66
C SER A 311 18.72 -1.46 3.28
N LYS A 312 17.54 -1.86 2.78
CA LYS A 312 16.76 -3.01 3.24
C LYS A 312 16.84 -4.17 2.27
N ASN A 313 16.77 -5.39 2.81
CA ASN A 313 16.64 -6.60 2.01
C ASN A 313 15.23 -6.74 1.43
N VAL A 314 15.12 -7.45 0.32
CA VAL A 314 13.88 -7.81 -0.36
C VAL A 314 13.73 -9.32 -0.40
N THR A 315 12.48 -9.80 -0.42
CA THR A 315 12.16 -11.21 -0.64
C THR A 315 12.08 -11.46 -2.14
N ARG A 316 13.19 -11.90 -2.73
CA ARG A 316 13.35 -12.05 -4.17
C ARG A 316 13.05 -13.47 -4.63
N VAL A 317 12.18 -13.59 -5.62
CA VAL A 317 11.93 -14.82 -6.37
C VAL A 317 12.71 -14.77 -7.66
N THR A 318 13.56 -15.76 -7.90
CA THR A 318 14.31 -15.93 -9.16
C THR A 318 13.82 -17.17 -9.89
N LEU A 319 13.54 -17.05 -11.18
CA LEU A 319 13.20 -18.15 -12.06
C LEU A 319 14.47 -18.69 -12.73
N ASN A 320 14.69 -20.00 -12.63
CA ASN A 320 15.79 -20.69 -13.28
C ASN A 320 15.27 -21.81 -14.16
N GLY A 321 15.82 -21.97 -15.35
CA GLY A 321 15.32 -22.97 -16.29
C GLY A 321 16.17 -23.07 -17.55
N PRO A 322 15.65 -23.68 -18.62
CA PRO A 322 16.39 -23.85 -19.85
C PRO A 322 16.81 -22.50 -20.46
N ARG A 323 18.11 -22.33 -20.71
CA ARG A 323 18.71 -21.18 -21.39
C ARG A 323 19.74 -21.67 -22.41
N ALA A 324 19.88 -20.96 -23.53
CA ALA A 324 20.91 -21.25 -24.51
C ALA A 324 22.30 -20.91 -23.96
N ASN A 325 23.25 -21.84 -24.05
CA ASN A 325 24.64 -21.58 -23.68
C ASN A 325 25.38 -20.81 -24.80
N ASN A 326 26.63 -20.41 -24.53
CA ASN A 326 27.43 -19.65 -25.49
C ASN A 326 27.61 -20.38 -26.83
N THR A 327 27.81 -21.71 -26.83
CA THR A 327 27.94 -22.49 -28.07
C THR A 327 26.66 -22.44 -28.90
N GLN A 328 25.51 -22.59 -28.26
CA GLN A 328 24.20 -22.49 -28.92
C GLN A 328 23.95 -21.07 -29.43
N ILE A 329 24.25 -20.03 -28.65
CA ILE A 329 24.10 -18.62 -29.04
C ILE A 329 24.92 -18.30 -30.30
N GLN A 330 26.17 -18.78 -30.37
CA GLN A 330 27.09 -18.46 -31.46
C GLN A 330 26.82 -19.26 -32.74
N SER A 331 26.15 -20.42 -32.65
CA SER A 331 25.82 -21.25 -33.81
C SER A 331 24.66 -20.68 -34.62
N SER A 332 24.70 -20.83 -35.95
CA SER A 332 23.53 -20.59 -36.83
C SER A 332 22.51 -21.72 -36.77
N ASN A 333 22.96 -22.93 -36.43
CA ASN A 333 22.13 -24.14 -36.28
C ASN A 333 22.50 -24.81 -34.93
N PRO A 334 21.98 -24.29 -33.81
CA PRO A 334 22.30 -24.83 -32.48
C PRO A 334 21.79 -26.26 -32.30
N SER A 335 22.38 -26.98 -31.34
CA SER A 335 21.78 -28.21 -30.81
C SER A 335 20.50 -27.90 -30.03
N LEU A 336 19.57 -28.86 -29.99
CA LEU A 336 18.33 -28.76 -29.23
C LEU A 336 18.57 -28.34 -27.77
N LEU A 337 17.68 -27.50 -27.26
CA LEU A 337 17.58 -27.14 -25.85
C LEU A 337 16.36 -27.82 -25.26
N THR A 338 16.45 -28.26 -23.99
CA THR A 338 15.31 -28.82 -23.27
C THR A 338 14.13 -27.84 -23.29
N VAL A 339 12.96 -28.32 -23.69
CA VAL A 339 11.70 -27.57 -23.65
C VAL A 339 11.02 -27.87 -22.31
N PRO A 340 10.74 -26.87 -21.47
CA PRO A 340 10.06 -27.10 -20.21
C PRO A 340 8.61 -27.55 -20.44
N SER A 341 8.09 -28.38 -19.55
CA SER A 341 6.69 -28.81 -19.59
C SER A 341 5.82 -27.75 -18.94
N LEU A 342 4.90 -27.13 -19.68
CA LEU A 342 4.04 -26.02 -19.24
C LEU A 342 2.58 -26.29 -19.65
N PRO A 343 1.58 -25.73 -18.92
CA PRO A 343 1.71 -24.83 -17.77
C PRO A 343 2.14 -25.55 -16.47
N GLN A 344 2.73 -24.80 -15.52
CA GLN A 344 3.10 -25.30 -14.19
C GLN A 344 2.64 -24.34 -13.09
N LEU A 345 1.99 -24.89 -12.07
CA LEU A 345 1.60 -24.16 -10.87
C LEU A 345 2.77 -24.16 -9.87
N PHE A 346 3.19 -22.98 -9.45
CA PHE A 346 4.17 -22.79 -8.38
C PHE A 346 3.46 -22.25 -7.15
N VAL A 347 3.80 -22.76 -5.96
CA VAL A 347 3.34 -22.24 -4.67
C VAL A 347 4.54 -22.01 -3.77
N LEU A 348 4.89 -20.75 -3.55
CA LEU A 348 5.95 -20.33 -2.66
C LEU A 348 5.39 -20.22 -1.24
N GLU A 349 5.99 -20.95 -0.30
CA GLU A 349 5.54 -20.98 1.09
C GLU A 349 6.58 -20.34 2.01
N GLY A 350 6.21 -19.22 2.65
CA GLY A 350 7.01 -18.57 3.68
C GLY A 350 6.68 -19.14 5.04
N LYS A 351 7.69 -19.70 5.73
CA LYS A 351 7.53 -20.43 6.99
C LYS A 351 8.24 -19.73 8.14
N ASN A 352 7.59 -19.66 9.29
CA ASN A 352 8.24 -19.32 10.57
C ASN A 352 8.30 -20.57 11.47
N SER A 353 8.63 -20.40 12.75
CA SER A 353 8.70 -21.49 13.73
C SER A 353 7.38 -22.24 13.94
N SER A 354 6.24 -21.65 13.57
CA SER A 354 4.89 -22.23 13.68
C SER A 354 4.41 -22.93 12.41
N GLY A 355 5.17 -22.85 11.30
CA GLY A 355 4.79 -23.44 10.01
C GLY A 355 4.60 -22.41 8.91
N VAL A 356 3.78 -22.72 7.92
CA VAL A 356 3.51 -21.82 6.78
C VAL A 356 2.61 -20.67 7.24
N VAL A 357 3.09 -19.43 7.06
CA VAL A 357 2.36 -18.21 7.46
C VAL A 357 1.98 -17.33 6.29
N VAL A 358 2.63 -17.51 5.13
CA VAL A 358 2.28 -16.82 3.89
C VAL A 358 2.48 -17.75 2.71
N LYS A 359 1.58 -17.65 1.72
CA LYS A 359 1.72 -18.34 0.43
C LYS A 359 1.61 -17.34 -0.71
N TYR A 360 2.37 -17.57 -1.77
CA TYR A 360 2.20 -16.92 -3.05
C TYR A 360 2.23 -17.96 -4.15
N GLY A 361 1.15 -18.06 -4.92
CA GLY A 361 1.12 -18.98 -6.05
C GLY A 361 0.83 -18.29 -7.36
N PHE A 362 1.41 -18.82 -8.42
CA PHE A 362 1.28 -18.35 -9.80
C PHE A 362 1.37 -19.54 -10.76
N GLU A 363 0.75 -19.41 -11.93
CA GLU A 363 0.82 -20.43 -12.99
C GLU A 363 1.67 -19.90 -14.15
N LEU A 364 2.84 -20.50 -14.33
CA LEU A 364 3.70 -20.22 -15.46
C LEU A 364 3.16 -20.95 -16.69
N LYS A 365 2.80 -20.20 -17.73
CA LYS A 365 2.16 -20.70 -18.96
C LYS A 365 3.12 -20.72 -20.15
N GLN A 366 4.07 -19.79 -20.19
CA GLN A 366 4.98 -19.62 -21.31
C GLN A 366 6.42 -19.41 -20.85
N TRP A 367 7.39 -20.05 -21.52
CA TRP A 367 8.82 -19.86 -21.27
C TRP A 367 9.53 -19.30 -22.50
N PHE A 368 10.47 -18.39 -22.26
CA PHE A 368 11.20 -17.67 -23.29
C PHE A 368 12.71 -17.89 -23.17
N VAL A 369 13.36 -17.96 -24.33
CA VAL A 369 14.81 -18.08 -24.47
C VAL A 369 15.30 -17.03 -25.48
N HIS A 370 16.53 -16.55 -25.33
CA HIS A 370 17.08 -15.47 -26.16
C HIS A 370 18.47 -15.83 -26.69
N ARG A 371 18.88 -15.15 -27.76
CA ARG A 371 20.18 -15.37 -28.43
C ARG A 371 21.27 -14.40 -27.96
N GLY A 372 21.24 -14.02 -26.68
CA GLY A 372 22.20 -13.08 -26.08
C GLY A 372 22.41 -11.83 -26.94
N GLU A 373 23.68 -11.50 -27.23
CA GLU A 373 24.06 -10.29 -27.97
C GLU A 373 23.96 -10.44 -29.51
N LYS A 374 23.51 -11.59 -30.03
CA LYS A 374 23.44 -11.82 -31.48
C LYS A 374 22.34 -10.98 -32.12
N TYR A 375 22.79 -9.94 -32.80
CA TYR A 375 21.96 -9.02 -33.57
C TYR A 375 22.10 -9.32 -35.06
N THR A 376 21.08 -9.96 -35.64
CA THR A 376 21.09 -10.40 -37.05
C THR A 376 19.69 -10.36 -37.68
N THR A 377 19.57 -10.79 -38.93
CA THR A 377 18.37 -10.75 -39.76
C THR A 377 17.27 -11.71 -39.28
N VAL A 378 16.03 -11.42 -39.64
CA VAL A 378 14.86 -12.26 -39.28
C VAL A 378 15.02 -13.73 -39.69
N PRO A 379 15.44 -14.08 -40.93
CA PRO A 379 15.58 -15.49 -41.32
C PRO A 379 16.60 -16.26 -40.48
N GLU A 380 17.71 -15.62 -40.11
CA GLU A 380 18.73 -16.24 -39.25
C GLU A 380 18.23 -16.43 -37.82
N GLN A 381 17.47 -15.48 -37.29
CA GLN A 381 16.85 -15.60 -35.97
C GLN A 381 15.77 -16.69 -35.94
N ALA A 382 14.92 -16.76 -36.97
CA ALA A 382 13.91 -17.78 -37.10
C ALA A 382 14.53 -19.19 -37.18
N THR A 383 15.57 -19.36 -37.99
CA THR A 383 16.32 -20.62 -38.12
C THR A 383 16.96 -21.04 -36.80
N TRP A 384 17.51 -20.07 -36.06
CA TRP A 384 18.09 -20.33 -34.74
C TRP A 384 17.05 -20.83 -33.74
N CYS A 385 15.90 -20.16 -33.64
CA CYS A 385 14.81 -20.57 -32.76
C CYS A 385 14.34 -22.00 -33.09
N SER A 386 14.05 -22.28 -34.37
CA SER A 386 13.55 -23.60 -34.79
C SER A 386 14.56 -24.71 -34.55
N SER A 387 15.85 -24.46 -34.80
CA SER A 387 16.93 -25.43 -34.55
C SER A 387 17.12 -25.74 -33.08
N LEU A 388 16.82 -24.78 -32.20
CA LEU A 388 16.86 -24.95 -30.75
C LEU A 388 15.69 -25.83 -30.23
N GLY A 389 14.67 -26.08 -31.05
CA GLY A 389 13.42 -26.74 -30.66
C GLY A 389 12.34 -25.79 -30.14
N TYR A 390 12.49 -24.48 -30.40
CA TYR A 390 11.59 -23.42 -29.96
C TYR A 390 10.93 -22.74 -31.17
N ARG A 391 9.82 -22.04 -30.94
CA ARG A 391 9.18 -21.22 -31.96
C ARG A 391 9.69 -19.79 -31.87
N PHE A 392 9.87 -19.14 -33.03
CA PHE A 392 10.17 -17.71 -33.06
C PHE A 392 8.95 -16.90 -32.61
N SER A 393 9.16 -15.97 -31.68
CA SER A 393 8.07 -15.23 -31.05
C SER A 393 7.30 -14.35 -32.03
N LYS A 394 6.01 -14.17 -31.76
CA LYS A 394 5.09 -13.25 -32.42
C LYS A 394 4.83 -12.05 -31.53
N ILE A 395 4.24 -10.99 -32.08
CA ILE A 395 3.83 -9.79 -31.34
C ILE A 395 2.95 -10.15 -30.14
N ARG A 396 1.96 -11.03 -30.34
CA ARG A 396 1.08 -11.50 -29.25
C ARG A 396 1.77 -12.28 -28.13
N ASP A 397 2.96 -12.85 -28.39
CA ASP A 397 3.72 -13.54 -27.34
C ASP A 397 4.41 -12.52 -26.42
N LEU A 398 4.68 -11.32 -26.93
CA LEU A 398 5.58 -10.35 -26.30
C LEU A 398 4.88 -9.08 -25.79
N SER A 399 3.81 -8.60 -26.43
CA SER A 399 3.19 -7.32 -26.14
C SER A 399 1.67 -7.35 -26.33
N ASN A 400 0.94 -6.53 -25.57
CA ASN A 400 -0.48 -6.24 -25.77
C ASN A 400 -0.75 -4.94 -26.51
N ALA A 401 0.24 -4.39 -27.22
CA ALA A 401 0.06 -3.30 -28.17
C ALA A 401 -1.04 -3.63 -29.19
N LYS A 402 -1.79 -2.61 -29.62
CA LYS A 402 -2.93 -2.74 -30.50
C LYS A 402 -2.55 -2.39 -31.94
N CYS A 403 -2.80 -3.30 -32.87
CA CYS A 403 -2.70 -2.99 -34.30
C CYS A 403 -3.76 -1.95 -34.71
N GLY A 404 -3.50 -1.23 -35.80
CA GLY A 404 -4.48 -0.31 -36.41
C GLY A 404 -4.64 1.02 -35.70
N VAL A 405 -3.96 1.23 -34.56
CA VAL A 405 -3.84 2.56 -33.92
C VAL A 405 -3.06 3.50 -34.83
N ASP A 406 -2.00 2.99 -35.47
CA ASP A 406 -1.32 3.64 -36.58
C ASP A 406 -0.95 2.58 -37.63
N ASN A 407 -1.62 2.63 -38.77
CA ASN A 407 -1.43 1.68 -39.86
C ASN A 407 -0.07 1.83 -40.56
N ALA A 408 0.64 2.95 -40.38
CA ALA A 408 1.97 3.14 -40.95
C ALA A 408 3.03 2.32 -40.22
N TYR A 409 2.82 1.97 -38.95
CA TYR A 409 3.81 1.27 -38.12
C TYR A 409 3.34 -0.12 -37.69
N PHE A 410 2.07 -0.26 -37.27
CA PHE A 410 1.51 -1.53 -36.83
C PHE A 410 0.11 -1.76 -37.44
N PRO A 411 0.03 -2.10 -38.73
CA PRO A 411 -1.25 -2.37 -39.40
C PRO A 411 -1.88 -3.70 -38.94
N CYS A 412 -3.21 -3.77 -38.88
CA CYS A 412 -3.93 -5.02 -38.64
C CYS A 412 -4.00 -5.86 -39.93
N ILE A 413 -3.08 -6.82 -40.09
CA ILE A 413 -2.98 -7.68 -41.28
C ILE A 413 -3.00 -9.14 -40.86
N SER A 414 -3.77 -9.99 -41.55
CA SER A 414 -3.73 -11.46 -41.42
C SER A 414 -3.70 -11.96 -39.96
N ASP A 415 -4.60 -11.44 -39.13
CA ASP A 415 -4.76 -11.73 -37.70
C ASP A 415 -3.55 -11.36 -36.80
N ILE A 416 -2.60 -10.58 -37.31
CA ILE A 416 -1.50 -10.04 -36.52
C ILE A 416 -2.05 -8.89 -35.66
N ASP A 417 -2.01 -9.12 -34.34
CA ASP A 417 -2.35 -8.16 -33.30
C ASP A 417 -1.56 -8.52 -32.04
N GLY A 418 -1.55 -7.63 -31.05
CA GLY A 418 -0.99 -7.93 -29.74
C GLY A 418 -1.86 -8.86 -28.90
N SER A 419 -1.33 -9.22 -27.75
CA SER A 419 -2.02 -10.03 -26.76
C SER A 419 -3.21 -9.32 -26.13
N THR A 420 -4.09 -10.10 -25.51
CA THR A 420 -5.22 -9.61 -24.73
C THR A 420 -4.97 -9.76 -23.24
N PRO A 421 -5.42 -8.82 -22.39
CA PRO A 421 -6.20 -7.63 -22.76
C PRO A 421 -5.34 -6.56 -23.44
N SER A 422 -5.89 -5.94 -24.48
CA SER A 422 -5.18 -4.96 -25.31
C SER A 422 -4.87 -3.68 -24.54
N SER A 423 -3.76 -3.01 -24.89
CA SER A 423 -3.43 -1.67 -24.42
C SER A 423 -4.23 -0.55 -25.09
N GLY A 424 -4.85 -0.84 -26.25
CA GLY A 424 -5.50 0.18 -27.08
C GLY A 424 -4.52 1.19 -27.70
N SER A 425 -3.21 0.96 -27.60
CA SER A 425 -2.16 1.84 -28.14
C SER A 425 -1.05 1.04 -28.83
N LEU A 426 -0.15 1.71 -29.55
CA LEU A 426 1.03 1.06 -30.16
C LEU A 426 2.07 0.55 -29.14
N TYR A 427 1.90 0.89 -27.87
CA TYR A 427 2.77 0.50 -26.77
C TYR A 427 2.09 -0.58 -25.92
N TYR A 428 2.86 -1.37 -25.17
CA TYR A 428 2.24 -2.22 -24.15
C TYR A 428 1.68 -1.37 -23.00
N GLN A 429 0.77 -1.97 -22.23
CA GLN A 429 0.50 -1.55 -20.85
C GLN A 429 0.71 -2.74 -19.91
N ARG A 430 1.12 -2.48 -18.67
CA ARG A 430 1.43 -3.52 -17.68
C ARG A 430 0.20 -4.36 -17.36
N GLN A 431 0.17 -5.60 -17.83
CA GLN A 431 -0.93 -6.53 -17.57
C GLN A 431 -0.45 -7.96 -17.46
N ILE A 432 -1.16 -8.75 -16.64
CA ILE A 432 -0.89 -10.17 -16.42
C ILE A 432 -1.51 -10.97 -17.56
N GLY A 433 -0.76 -11.92 -18.13
CA GLY A 433 -1.21 -12.75 -19.25
C GLY A 433 -1.22 -12.04 -20.60
N ALA A 434 -0.73 -10.80 -20.67
CA ALA A 434 -0.86 -9.93 -21.84
C ALA A 434 0.44 -9.78 -22.65
N GLY A 435 1.30 -10.80 -22.62
CA GLY A 435 2.59 -10.82 -23.32
C GLY A 435 3.80 -10.62 -22.40
N PHE A 436 4.94 -11.13 -22.83
CA PHE A 436 6.18 -11.20 -22.03
C PHE A 436 6.67 -9.84 -21.53
N LEU A 437 6.75 -8.83 -22.39
CA LEU A 437 7.22 -7.48 -22.02
C LEU A 437 6.17 -6.72 -21.21
N SER A 438 4.88 -7.01 -21.41
CA SER A 438 3.81 -6.45 -20.59
C SER A 438 3.90 -6.91 -19.13
N GLU A 439 4.45 -8.10 -18.89
CA GLU A 439 4.75 -8.64 -17.56
C GLU A 439 6.13 -8.22 -17.03
N TRP A 440 7.18 -8.22 -17.85
CA TRP A 440 8.56 -8.09 -17.37
C TRP A 440 9.26 -6.77 -17.71
N SER A 441 8.64 -5.93 -18.54
CA SER A 441 9.23 -4.70 -19.07
C SER A 441 10.47 -5.02 -19.90
N ASP A 442 11.38 -4.06 -20.06
CA ASP A 442 12.65 -4.24 -20.73
C ASP A 442 13.56 -5.18 -19.93
N VAL A 443 13.57 -6.43 -20.39
CA VAL A 443 14.30 -7.56 -19.80
C VAL A 443 15.82 -7.43 -19.88
N SER A 444 16.36 -6.52 -20.71
CA SER A 444 17.81 -6.29 -20.79
C SER A 444 18.42 -5.70 -19.51
N TYR A 445 17.57 -5.10 -18.66
CA TYR A 445 17.99 -4.52 -17.39
C TYR A 445 18.03 -5.49 -16.21
N TYR A 446 17.70 -6.76 -16.45
CA TYR A 446 18.00 -7.85 -15.51
C TYR A 446 19.47 -8.29 -15.56
N GLY A 447 20.26 -7.67 -16.45
CA GLY A 447 21.71 -7.78 -16.55
C GLY A 447 22.20 -9.17 -16.87
N ASP A 448 23.39 -9.52 -16.39
CA ASP A 448 24.03 -10.81 -16.69
C ASP A 448 23.24 -12.02 -16.18
N VAL A 449 22.44 -11.82 -15.13
CA VAL A 449 21.54 -12.83 -14.58
C VAL A 449 20.61 -13.38 -15.66
N ALA A 450 19.89 -12.49 -16.37
CA ALA A 450 18.99 -12.87 -17.45
C ALA A 450 19.62 -12.82 -18.86
N GLY A 451 20.65 -12.01 -19.08
CA GLY A 451 21.50 -12.01 -20.27
C GLY A 451 20.88 -11.46 -21.56
N PHE A 452 19.74 -10.77 -21.50
CA PHE A 452 19.06 -10.25 -22.68
C PHE A 452 19.81 -9.08 -23.34
N GLY A 453 19.88 -9.10 -24.67
CA GLY A 453 20.37 -7.98 -25.46
C GLY A 453 19.43 -6.78 -25.44
N ARG A 454 19.99 -5.58 -25.44
CA ARG A 454 19.23 -4.32 -25.51
C ARG A 454 19.10 -3.83 -26.93
N GLY A 455 17.86 -3.75 -27.38
CA GLY A 455 17.46 -3.16 -28.66
C GLY A 455 16.17 -3.77 -29.14
N ASP A 456 15.97 -3.71 -30.44
CA ASP A 456 14.75 -4.16 -31.11
C ASP A 456 14.68 -5.69 -31.16
N ILE A 457 13.53 -6.22 -30.77
CA ILE A 457 13.24 -7.66 -30.79
C ILE A 457 12.46 -7.96 -32.06
N TRP A 458 13.06 -8.71 -32.97
CA TRP A 458 12.38 -9.19 -34.15
C TRP A 458 11.28 -10.19 -33.78
N THR A 459 10.22 -10.21 -34.58
CA THR A 459 9.16 -11.21 -34.47
C THR A 459 8.99 -11.98 -35.78
N ASN A 460 8.30 -13.11 -35.71
CA ASN A 460 7.95 -13.93 -36.85
C ASN A 460 6.78 -13.34 -37.68
N ASP A 461 6.22 -12.20 -37.28
CA ASP A 461 5.09 -11.59 -37.95
C ASP A 461 5.55 -10.76 -39.16
N ALA A 462 5.03 -11.09 -40.34
CA ALA A 462 5.39 -10.49 -41.61
C ALA A 462 4.27 -9.56 -42.11
N VAL A 463 4.63 -8.33 -42.47
CA VAL A 463 3.74 -7.40 -43.17
C VAL A 463 3.82 -7.64 -44.68
N SER A 464 5.00 -8.00 -45.18
CA SER A 464 5.24 -8.41 -46.56
C SER A 464 6.42 -9.39 -46.62
N ASN A 465 6.77 -9.88 -47.82
CA ASN A 465 7.94 -10.75 -48.00
C ASN A 465 9.28 -10.08 -47.61
N THR A 466 9.32 -8.74 -47.54
CA THR A 466 10.53 -7.97 -47.23
C THR A 466 10.43 -7.16 -45.95
N THR A 467 9.29 -7.22 -45.24
CA THR A 467 9.00 -6.36 -44.09
C THR A 467 8.42 -7.19 -42.95
N HIS A 468 9.06 -7.10 -41.78
CA HIS A 468 8.60 -7.75 -40.54
C HIS A 468 8.31 -6.75 -39.45
N LEU A 469 7.52 -7.19 -38.47
CA LEU A 469 7.30 -6.45 -37.25
C LEU A 469 8.39 -6.73 -36.23
N TYR A 470 8.70 -5.71 -35.45
CA TYR A 470 9.59 -5.79 -34.31
C TYR A 470 9.01 -4.99 -33.14
N ILE A 471 9.55 -5.28 -31.95
CA ILE A 471 9.14 -4.63 -30.72
C ILE A 471 10.34 -3.91 -30.12
N HIS A 472 10.18 -2.62 -29.87
CA HIS A 472 11.11 -1.86 -29.05
C HIS A 472 10.96 -2.25 -27.59
N ARG A 473 12.00 -2.02 -26.79
CA ARG A 473 12.05 -2.34 -25.36
C ARG A 473 10.90 -1.79 -24.49
N ASN A 474 10.25 -0.71 -24.92
CA ASN A 474 9.10 -0.10 -24.25
C ASN A 474 7.74 -0.65 -24.74
N GLY A 475 7.75 -1.73 -25.52
CA GLY A 475 6.55 -2.34 -26.08
C GLY A 475 6.02 -1.70 -27.35
N TYR A 476 6.68 -0.66 -27.86
CA TYR A 476 6.28 -0.03 -29.12
C TYR A 476 6.48 -1.01 -30.28
N VAL A 477 5.42 -1.25 -31.04
CA VAL A 477 5.46 -2.09 -32.23
C VAL A 477 5.67 -1.23 -33.48
N ASP A 478 6.61 -1.66 -34.31
CA ASP A 478 6.95 -1.00 -35.57
C ASP A 478 7.31 -2.05 -36.63
N GLN A 479 7.55 -1.61 -37.86
CA GLN A 479 7.89 -2.45 -39.00
C GLN A 479 9.16 -1.97 -39.69
N TRP A 480 10.01 -2.90 -40.12
CA TRP A 480 11.22 -2.57 -40.86
C TRP A 480 11.59 -3.68 -41.85
N GLY A 481 12.46 -3.34 -42.81
CA GLY A 481 12.96 -4.27 -43.81
C GLY A 481 13.75 -5.44 -43.21
N THR A 482 13.61 -6.63 -43.78
CA THR A 482 14.20 -7.90 -43.29
C THR A 482 15.73 -7.93 -43.23
N PHE A 483 16.40 -7.00 -43.91
CA PHE A 483 17.86 -6.87 -43.94
C PHE A 483 18.44 -6.10 -42.74
N GLY A 484 17.59 -5.48 -41.92
CA GLY A 484 17.99 -4.90 -40.64
C GLY A 484 18.31 -5.99 -39.60
N GLY A 485 19.27 -5.73 -38.72
CA GLY A 485 19.53 -6.63 -37.61
C GLY A 485 18.56 -6.40 -36.45
N GLY A 486 18.39 -7.41 -35.60
CA GLY A 486 17.57 -7.34 -34.39
C GLY A 486 17.85 -8.53 -33.49
N TYR A 487 17.41 -8.45 -32.24
CA TYR A 487 17.53 -9.53 -31.26
C TYR A 487 16.42 -10.56 -31.43
N ALA A 488 16.68 -11.79 -30.99
CA ALA A 488 15.71 -12.86 -30.99
C ALA A 488 15.27 -13.23 -29.58
N VAL A 489 13.96 -13.36 -29.45
CA VAL A 489 13.32 -14.06 -28.36
C VAL A 489 12.52 -15.21 -28.97
N CYS A 490 12.77 -16.43 -28.50
CA CYS A 490 12.04 -17.64 -28.90
C CYS A 490 11.21 -18.10 -27.71
N THR A 491 10.16 -18.85 -27.99
CA THR A 491 9.22 -19.33 -26.99
C THR A 491 8.88 -20.79 -27.22
N VAL A 492 8.37 -21.47 -26.19
CA VAL A 492 7.98 -22.89 -26.33
C VAL A 492 6.97 -23.07 -27.49
N PRO A 493 7.04 -24.18 -28.24
CA PRO A 493 6.31 -24.38 -29.50
C PRO A 493 4.82 -24.04 -29.48
#